data_AF-A0A6P5XN19-F1
#
_entry.id   AF-A0A6P5XN19-F1
#
_cell.length_a   1.000
_cell.length_b   1.000
_cell.length_c   1.000
_cell.angle_alpha   90.00
_cell.angle_beta   90.00
_cell.angle_gamma   90.00
#
_symmetry.space_group_name_H-M   'P 1'
#
loop_
_entity.id
_entity.type
_entity.pdbx_description
1 polymer ?
#
loop_
_entity_poly.entity_id
_entity_poly.type
_entity_poly.pdbx_seq_one_letter_code
_entity_poly.pdbx_strand_id
1 'polypeptide(L)'
;MANASSLVGDEEVNYDPRILIRKAHAATSSKGSATAIIAMLERNGRMKVANVGDCGLRVIRKGQIIFSTSPQEHYFDCPYQLSSELVGQTYLDAMFSSVEVAEGDTIVMGSDGLFDNVFDREIVSTLAIHTDVVEAAKALANLASNHSMDSRFESPYSLEARTKGLDVPFWKKILGMKLTGGKLDDITVIVGQVVTSPSIGILDEVTKTEEVKGTESIGILDELQRTQKIEGTDSIGVLNEAQTAYAQVKKGFGGRKTSTKTLPY
;
A
#
# COMPACT_ATOMS: atom_id res chain seq x y z
N MET A 1 -7.26 13.09 -1.75
CA MET A 1 -7.91 12.29 -2.81
C MET A 1 -9.20 11.69 -2.29
N ALA A 2 -10.36 12.06 -2.83
CA ALA A 2 -11.66 11.48 -2.44
C ALA A 2 -11.93 10.15 -3.17
N ASN A 3 -12.77 9.29 -2.59
CA ASN A 3 -13.32 8.08 -3.22
C ASN A 3 -12.33 6.99 -3.66
N ALA A 4 -11.03 7.13 -3.38
CA ALA A 4 -10.01 6.16 -3.78
C ALA A 4 -10.36 4.73 -3.31
N SER A 5 -10.82 4.56 -2.06
CA SER A 5 -11.24 3.26 -1.52
C SER A 5 -12.40 2.63 -2.30
N SER A 6 -13.38 3.43 -2.74
CA SER A 6 -14.52 2.94 -3.53
C SER A 6 -14.15 2.58 -4.97
N LEU A 7 -13.02 3.09 -5.47
CA LEU A 7 -12.56 2.89 -6.84
C LEU A 7 -11.57 1.73 -6.98
N VAL A 8 -11.08 1.13 -5.89
CA VAL A 8 -10.11 0.02 -5.94
C VAL A 8 -10.66 -1.19 -6.71
N GLY A 9 -11.96 -1.47 -6.60
CA GLY A 9 -12.63 -2.58 -7.28
C GLY A 9 -13.10 -2.27 -8.71
N ASP A 10 -12.83 -1.07 -9.22
CA ASP A 10 -13.23 -0.67 -10.56
C ASP A 10 -12.37 -1.38 -11.61
N GLU A 11 -13.01 -2.03 -12.60
CA GLU A 11 -12.33 -2.82 -13.63
C GLU A 11 -11.30 -2.01 -14.42
N GLU A 12 -11.52 -0.70 -14.61
CA GLU A 12 -10.59 0.16 -15.33
C GLU A 12 -9.29 0.40 -14.53
N VAL A 13 -9.35 0.35 -13.20
CA VAL A 13 -8.16 0.49 -12.36
C VAL A 13 -7.23 -0.69 -12.57
N ASN A 14 -7.74 -1.92 -12.66
CA ASN A 14 -6.99 -3.13 -13.01
C ASN A 14 -5.59 -3.23 -12.33
N TYR A 15 -5.54 -2.98 -11.02
CA TYR A 15 -4.28 -2.92 -10.25
C TYR A 15 -3.22 -1.97 -10.84
N ASP A 16 -3.58 -0.90 -11.54
CA ASP A 16 -2.70 0.20 -11.93
C ASP A 16 -2.92 1.41 -10.99
N PRO A 17 -1.99 1.68 -10.05
CA PRO A 17 -2.15 2.77 -9.09
C PRO A 17 -2.23 4.15 -9.74
N ARG A 18 -1.71 4.36 -10.96
CA ARG A 18 -1.85 5.64 -11.67
C ARG A 18 -3.28 5.88 -12.15
N ILE A 19 -3.95 4.82 -12.59
CA ILE A 19 -5.36 4.92 -12.99
C ILE A 19 -6.23 5.22 -11.76
N LEU A 20 -5.90 4.64 -10.60
CA LEU A 20 -6.56 4.99 -9.35
C LEU A 20 -6.34 6.46 -8.97
N ILE A 21 -5.10 6.97 -9.08
CA ILE A 21 -4.80 8.40 -8.88
C ILE A 21 -5.64 9.26 -9.82
N ARG A 22 -5.67 8.95 -11.12
CA ARG A 22 -6.43 9.69 -12.13
C ARG A 22 -7.90 9.82 -11.73
N LYS A 23 -8.55 8.70 -11.40
CA LYS A 23 -9.98 8.68 -11.08
C LYS A 23 -10.27 9.37 -9.75
N ALA A 24 -9.45 9.13 -8.72
CA ALA A 24 -9.63 9.76 -7.41
C ALA A 24 -9.36 11.28 -7.43
N HIS A 25 -8.37 11.73 -8.19
CA HIS A 25 -8.09 13.16 -8.39
C HIS A 25 -9.23 13.84 -9.15
N ALA A 26 -9.69 13.27 -10.26
CA ALA A 26 -10.83 13.80 -11.02
C ALA A 26 -12.13 13.87 -10.20
N ALA A 27 -12.33 12.94 -9.27
CA ALA A 27 -13.50 12.93 -8.39
C ALA A 27 -13.39 13.89 -7.17
N THR A 28 -12.24 14.53 -6.97
CA THR A 28 -12.02 15.44 -5.83
C THR A 28 -12.44 16.86 -6.19
N SER A 29 -13.43 17.40 -5.48
CA SER A 29 -13.93 18.78 -5.67
C SER A 29 -13.38 19.79 -4.66
N SER A 30 -12.76 19.33 -3.58
CA SER A 30 -12.18 20.20 -2.55
C SER A 30 -11.03 21.03 -3.12
N LYS A 31 -10.92 22.29 -2.65
CA LYS A 31 -9.80 23.17 -3.01
C LYS A 31 -8.55 22.81 -2.23
N GLY A 32 -7.40 22.92 -2.90
CA GLY A 32 -6.07 22.63 -2.36
C GLY A 32 -5.22 21.76 -3.29
N SER A 33 -4.09 21.31 -2.78
CA SER A 33 -3.18 20.36 -3.41
C SER A 33 -2.72 19.31 -2.40
N ALA A 34 -2.20 18.19 -2.89
CA ALA A 34 -1.61 17.15 -2.05
C ALA A 34 -0.54 16.37 -2.80
N THR A 35 0.46 15.89 -2.05
CA THR A 35 1.29 14.76 -2.47
C THR A 35 0.50 13.46 -2.27
N ALA A 36 0.85 12.42 -3.01
CA ALA A 36 0.10 11.16 -2.97
C ALA A 36 0.99 9.98 -3.38
N ILE A 37 0.95 8.93 -2.57
CA ILE A 37 1.52 7.63 -2.91
C ILE A 37 0.45 6.54 -2.78
N ILE A 38 0.38 5.66 -3.79
CA ILE A 38 -0.48 4.47 -3.79
C ILE A 38 0.38 3.25 -4.06
N ALA A 39 0.26 2.23 -3.21
CA ALA A 39 0.83 0.91 -3.42
C ALA A 39 -0.28 -0.15 -3.54
N MET A 40 -0.21 -1.00 -4.55
CA MET A 40 -1.17 -2.07 -4.82
C MET A 40 -0.42 -3.41 -4.95
N LEU A 41 -0.71 -4.35 -4.06
CA LEU A 41 -0.11 -5.69 -4.05
C LEU A 41 -1.03 -6.69 -4.77
N GLU A 42 -0.52 -7.29 -5.85
CA GLU A 42 -1.17 -8.40 -6.55
C GLU A 42 -0.91 -9.74 -5.84
N ARG A 43 -1.80 -10.73 -6.04
CA ARG A 43 -1.68 -12.07 -5.43
C ARG A 43 -0.41 -12.83 -5.83
N ASN A 44 0.20 -12.47 -6.96
CA ASN A 44 1.44 -13.07 -7.45
C ASN A 44 2.70 -12.54 -6.76
N GLY A 45 2.58 -11.64 -5.77
CA GLY A 45 3.72 -11.04 -5.07
C GLY A 45 4.26 -9.78 -5.74
N ARG A 46 3.63 -9.29 -6.81
CA ARG A 46 4.05 -8.06 -7.48
C ARG A 46 3.32 -6.86 -6.90
N MET A 47 4.08 -5.94 -6.30
CA MET A 47 3.56 -4.66 -5.80
C MET A 47 3.84 -3.55 -6.80
N LYS A 48 2.81 -2.83 -7.20
CA LYS A 48 2.91 -1.64 -8.04
C LYS A 48 2.73 -0.39 -7.19
N VAL A 49 3.58 0.60 -7.42
CA VAL A 49 3.59 1.86 -6.68
C VAL A 49 3.47 3.01 -7.67
N ALA A 50 2.62 3.99 -7.39
CA ALA A 50 2.62 5.29 -8.05
C ALA A 50 2.77 6.38 -6.99
N ASN A 51 3.77 7.25 -7.16
CA ASN A 51 4.03 8.38 -6.29
C ASN A 51 3.89 9.69 -7.08
N VAL A 52 3.33 10.72 -6.45
CA VAL A 52 3.34 12.12 -6.89
C VAL A 52 3.78 12.95 -5.69
N GLY A 53 4.99 13.48 -5.73
CA GLY A 53 5.57 14.29 -4.66
C GLY A 53 6.58 13.52 -3.81
N ASP A 54 6.62 13.83 -2.52
CA ASP A 54 7.65 13.43 -1.55
C ASP A 54 7.15 12.46 -0.47
N CYS A 55 5.91 11.98 -0.57
CA CYS A 55 5.52 10.76 0.13
C CYS A 55 6.49 9.61 -0.21
N GLY A 56 6.70 8.72 0.75
CA GLY A 56 7.72 7.67 0.62
C GLY A 56 7.20 6.26 0.88
N LEU A 57 7.88 5.29 0.28
CA LEU A 57 7.74 3.86 0.54
C LEU A 57 9.13 3.22 0.67
N ARG A 58 9.27 2.30 1.61
CA ARG A 58 10.39 1.37 1.76
C ARG A 58 9.87 -0.06 1.80
N VAL A 59 10.58 -0.98 1.15
CA VAL A 59 10.41 -2.42 1.35
C VAL A 59 11.65 -2.96 2.04
N ILE A 60 11.43 -3.59 3.20
CA ILE A 60 12.48 -4.14 4.05
C ILE A 60 12.36 -5.67 4.03
N ARG A 61 13.46 -6.34 3.64
CA ARG A 61 13.59 -7.80 3.65
C ARG A 61 14.80 -8.17 4.50
N LYS A 62 14.58 -8.95 5.56
CA LYS A 62 15.67 -9.45 6.43
C LYS A 62 16.61 -8.33 6.93
N GLY A 63 16.03 -7.19 7.34
CA GLY A 63 16.78 -6.04 7.85
C GLY A 63 17.50 -5.20 6.79
N GLN A 64 17.22 -5.40 5.50
CA GLN A 64 17.77 -4.60 4.41
C GLN A 64 16.65 -3.92 3.62
N ILE A 65 16.84 -2.65 3.26
CA ILE A 65 15.95 -1.95 2.34
C ILE A 65 16.24 -2.46 0.93
N ILE A 66 15.32 -3.23 0.36
CA ILE A 66 15.43 -3.77 -0.99
C ILE A 66 14.81 -2.85 -2.05
N PHE A 67 13.93 -1.94 -1.61
CA PHE A 67 13.30 -0.96 -2.47
C PHE A 67 13.00 0.32 -1.69
N SER A 68 13.17 1.46 -2.35
CA SER A 68 12.92 2.80 -1.83
C SER A 68 12.42 3.69 -2.95
N THR A 69 11.33 4.43 -2.72
CA THR A 69 10.91 5.48 -3.65
C THR A 69 11.78 6.72 -3.49
N SER A 70 11.98 7.45 -4.59
CA SER A 70 12.61 8.76 -4.60
C SER A 70 11.55 9.88 -4.56
N PRO A 71 11.77 10.97 -3.83
CA PRO A 71 10.92 12.16 -3.90
C PRO A 71 10.88 12.77 -5.30
N GLN A 72 9.75 13.39 -5.66
CA GLN A 72 9.60 14.19 -6.87
C GLN A 72 9.37 15.65 -6.49
N GLU A 73 10.24 16.53 -6.94
CA GLU A 73 10.25 17.95 -6.58
C GLU A 73 10.57 18.83 -7.79
N HIS A 74 10.07 20.06 -7.77
CA HIS A 74 10.51 21.11 -8.70
C HIS A 74 11.86 21.69 -8.26
N TYR A 75 12.01 21.87 -6.95
CA TYR A 75 13.21 22.26 -6.22
C TYR A 75 13.02 21.83 -4.75
N PHE A 76 14.09 21.90 -3.96
CA PHE A 76 14.09 21.44 -2.57
C PHE A 76 12.88 21.99 -1.78
N ASP A 77 12.15 21.11 -1.10
CA ASP A 77 10.95 21.41 -0.29
C ASP A 77 9.78 22.00 -1.10
N CYS A 78 9.76 21.76 -2.42
CA CYS A 78 8.65 22.09 -3.31
C CYS A 78 8.26 20.85 -4.15
N PRO A 79 7.45 19.96 -3.57
CA PRO A 79 7.12 18.69 -4.19
C PRO A 79 6.19 18.83 -5.39
N TYR A 80 6.17 17.78 -6.20
CA TYR A 80 5.11 17.56 -7.17
C TYR A 80 3.78 17.33 -6.44
N GLN A 81 2.70 17.92 -6.92
CA GLN A 81 1.41 17.84 -6.22
C GLN A 81 0.24 17.74 -7.18
N LEU A 82 -0.74 16.90 -6.82
CA LEU A 82 -2.06 16.90 -7.45
C LEU A 82 -2.84 18.09 -6.90
N SER A 83 -3.37 18.94 -7.77
CA SER A 83 -4.03 20.19 -7.35
C SER A 83 -5.43 20.33 -7.93
N SER A 84 -6.26 21.11 -7.24
CA SER A 84 -7.53 21.63 -7.77
C SER A 84 -7.34 22.77 -8.80
N GLU A 85 -6.11 23.29 -8.92
CA GLU A 85 -5.71 24.31 -9.89
C GLU A 85 -5.12 23.68 -11.16
N LEU A 86 -5.18 24.41 -12.27
CA LEU A 86 -4.73 23.96 -13.60
C LEU A 86 -3.22 23.72 -13.71
N VAL A 87 -2.40 24.30 -12.82
CA VAL A 87 -0.92 24.29 -12.90
C VAL A 87 -0.31 23.12 -12.09
N GLY A 88 -1.13 22.20 -11.57
CA GLY A 88 -0.66 21.03 -10.82
C GLY A 88 -0.17 19.87 -11.68
N GLN A 89 0.48 18.91 -11.04
CA GLN A 89 0.80 17.62 -11.64
C GLN A 89 -0.48 16.77 -11.81
N THR A 90 -0.36 15.78 -12.69
CA THR A 90 -1.41 14.81 -13.00
C THR A 90 -0.90 13.39 -12.74
N TYR A 91 -1.77 12.40 -12.91
CA TYR A 91 -1.39 10.99 -12.86
C TYR A 91 -0.30 10.59 -13.87
N LEU A 92 -0.11 11.37 -14.94
CA LEU A 92 0.94 11.12 -15.95
C LEU A 92 2.33 11.44 -15.42
N ASP A 93 2.41 12.36 -14.45
CA ASP A 93 3.65 12.78 -13.80
C ASP A 93 4.03 11.85 -12.64
N ALA A 94 3.16 10.90 -12.30
CA ALA A 94 3.39 9.97 -11.21
C ALA A 94 4.55 9.03 -11.53
N MET A 95 5.53 8.96 -10.63
CA MET A 95 6.59 7.98 -10.74
C MET A 95 6.02 6.58 -10.45
N PHE A 96 6.08 5.72 -11.46
CA PHE A 96 5.63 4.34 -11.38
C PHE A 96 6.78 3.39 -11.07
N SER A 97 6.55 2.42 -10.21
CA SER A 97 7.50 1.34 -9.92
C SER A 97 6.76 0.01 -9.73
N SER A 98 7.40 -1.08 -10.10
CA SER A 98 6.93 -2.45 -9.85
C SER A 98 8.02 -3.20 -9.10
N VAL A 99 7.70 -3.76 -7.94
CA VAL A 99 8.64 -4.47 -7.08
C VAL A 99 8.10 -5.85 -6.72
N GLU A 100 8.95 -6.86 -6.78
CA GLU A 100 8.62 -8.22 -6.34
C GLU A 100 8.82 -8.34 -4.83
N VAL A 101 7.73 -8.52 -4.10
CA VAL A 101 7.74 -8.74 -2.66
C VAL A 101 7.57 -10.23 -2.33
N ALA A 102 8.06 -10.62 -1.17
CA ALA A 102 8.01 -11.99 -0.67
C ALA A 102 7.37 -12.00 0.72
N GLU A 103 6.87 -13.17 1.12
CA GLU A 103 6.41 -13.38 2.49
C GLU A 103 7.47 -12.98 3.52
N GLY A 104 7.02 -12.27 4.55
CA GLY A 104 7.86 -11.72 5.60
C GLY A 104 8.49 -10.36 5.27
N ASP A 105 8.35 -9.86 4.03
CA ASP A 105 8.73 -8.49 3.73
C ASP A 105 7.88 -7.50 4.52
N THR A 106 8.51 -6.45 5.02
CA THR A 106 7.84 -5.34 5.70
C THR A 106 7.83 -4.12 4.80
N ILE A 107 6.66 -3.54 4.60
CA ILE A 107 6.43 -2.33 3.83
C ILE A 107 6.21 -1.19 4.82
N VAL A 108 6.99 -0.11 4.68
CA VAL A 108 6.78 1.14 5.41
C VAL A 108 6.44 2.22 4.41
N MET A 109 5.35 2.94 4.64
CA MET A 109 4.92 4.09 3.84
C MET A 109 4.62 5.27 4.76
N GLY A 110 4.71 6.50 4.24
CA GLY A 110 4.39 7.68 5.02
C GLY A 110 4.45 8.98 4.24
N SER A 111 4.11 10.07 4.92
CA SER A 111 4.38 11.44 4.46
C SER A 111 5.87 11.78 4.55
N ASP A 112 6.25 12.88 3.92
CA ASP A 112 7.58 13.50 4.07
C ASP A 112 7.92 13.77 5.55
N GLY A 113 6.95 14.14 6.39
CA GLY A 113 7.15 14.29 7.83
C GLY A 113 7.82 13.09 8.53
N LEU A 114 7.66 11.86 8.03
CA LEU A 114 8.44 10.69 8.47
C LEU A 114 9.87 10.74 7.91
N PHE A 115 10.01 10.81 6.59
CA PHE A 115 11.29 10.62 5.89
C PHE A 115 12.26 11.79 6.05
N ASP A 116 11.74 12.99 6.33
CA ASP A 116 12.52 14.18 6.64
C ASP A 116 13.13 14.14 8.05
N ASN A 117 12.56 13.33 8.94
CA ASN A 117 12.92 13.28 10.35
C ASN A 117 13.47 11.93 10.81
N VAL A 118 13.41 10.87 10.00
CA VAL A 118 13.89 9.53 10.38
C VAL A 118 14.77 8.96 9.29
N PHE A 119 15.99 8.53 9.65
CA PHE A 119 16.89 7.88 8.72
C PHE A 119 16.45 6.43 8.44
N ASP A 120 16.74 5.96 7.23
CA ASP A 120 16.52 4.57 6.82
C ASP A 120 17.06 3.52 7.83
N ARG A 121 18.23 3.77 8.42
CA ARG A 121 18.83 2.89 9.45
C ARG A 121 18.00 2.84 10.73
N GLU A 122 17.34 3.93 11.08
CA GLU A 122 16.47 4.02 12.26
C GLU A 122 15.16 3.31 11.98
N ILE A 123 14.60 3.45 10.76
CA ILE A 123 13.44 2.67 10.32
C ILE A 123 13.72 1.18 10.49
N VAL A 124 14.82 0.68 9.93
CA VAL A 124 15.21 -0.73 10.04
C VAL A 124 15.39 -1.16 11.50
N SER A 125 16.02 -0.31 12.33
CA SER A 125 16.26 -0.61 13.75
C SER A 125 14.96 -0.68 14.54
N THR A 126 14.01 0.21 14.29
CA THR A 126 12.68 0.20 14.91
C THR A 126 11.91 -1.05 14.52
N LEU A 127 11.92 -1.45 13.23
CA LEU A 127 11.27 -2.68 12.77
C LEU A 127 11.90 -3.95 13.37
N ALA A 128 13.20 -3.93 13.70
CA ALA A 128 13.85 -5.06 14.35
C ALA A 128 13.43 -5.25 15.82
N ILE A 129 12.94 -4.19 16.47
CA ILE A 129 12.48 -4.21 17.87
C ILE A 129 11.00 -4.60 17.96
N HIS A 130 10.19 -4.16 17.00
CA HIS A 130 8.73 -4.33 17.03
C HIS A 130 8.27 -5.33 15.97
N THR A 131 7.85 -6.52 16.41
CA THR A 131 7.29 -7.56 15.51
C THR A 131 5.86 -7.27 15.07
N ASP A 132 5.10 -6.56 15.89
CA ASP A 132 3.74 -6.11 15.56
C ASP A 132 3.78 -4.84 14.71
N VAL A 133 3.05 -4.85 13.60
CA VAL A 133 3.07 -3.74 12.62
C VAL A 133 2.44 -2.45 13.17
N VAL A 134 1.47 -2.56 14.09
CA VAL A 134 0.81 -1.39 14.68
C VAL A 134 1.77 -0.71 15.65
N GLU A 135 2.41 -1.48 16.53
CA GLU A 135 3.42 -0.95 17.45
C GLU A 135 4.63 -0.38 16.69
N ALA A 136 5.06 -1.03 15.61
CA ALA A 136 6.11 -0.51 14.74
C ALA A 136 5.74 0.85 14.11
N ALA A 137 4.53 0.97 13.54
CA ALA A 137 4.05 2.22 12.96
C ALA A 137 4.01 3.35 14.00
N LYS A 138 3.54 3.04 15.21
CA LYS A 138 3.43 3.99 16.31
C LYS A 138 4.80 4.43 16.82
N ALA A 139 5.75 3.48 16.93
CA ALA A 139 7.13 3.77 17.31
C ALA A 139 7.82 4.67 16.29
N LEU A 140 7.65 4.41 14.99
CA LEU A 140 8.18 5.26 13.92
C LEU A 140 7.58 6.67 13.94
N ALA A 141 6.26 6.78 14.11
CA ALA A 141 5.59 8.09 14.20
C ALA A 141 6.08 8.91 15.41
N ASN A 142 6.22 8.27 16.57
CA ASN A 142 6.76 8.92 17.78
C ASN A 142 8.22 9.34 17.61
N LEU A 143 9.04 8.49 16.96
CA LEU A 143 10.43 8.81 16.67
C LEU A 143 10.53 10.04 15.75
N ALA A 144 9.78 10.03 14.65
CA ALA A 144 9.71 11.16 13.72
C ALA A 144 9.25 12.44 14.42
N SER A 145 8.22 12.35 15.27
CA SER A 145 7.71 13.49 16.03
C SER A 145 8.76 14.06 16.98
N ASN A 146 9.44 13.20 17.75
CA ASN A 146 10.50 13.63 18.66
C ASN A 146 11.65 14.30 17.91
N HIS A 147 12.09 13.72 16.78
CA HIS A 147 13.12 14.29 15.93
C HIS A 147 12.69 15.63 15.32
N SER A 148 11.43 15.76 14.88
CA SER A 148 10.87 16.99 14.28
C SER A 148 10.95 18.19 15.22
N MET A 149 10.88 17.95 16.53
CA MET A 149 10.92 18.98 17.57
C MET A 149 12.32 19.28 18.11
N ASP A 150 13.33 18.45 17.80
CA ASP A 150 14.70 18.67 18.27
C ASP A 150 15.46 19.60 17.31
N SER A 151 15.67 20.85 17.74
CA SER A 151 16.39 21.87 16.98
C SER A 151 17.88 21.56 16.76
N ARG A 152 18.44 20.59 17.47
CA ARG A 152 19.86 20.19 17.38
C ARG A 152 20.04 18.90 16.57
N PHE A 153 18.97 18.18 16.28
CA PHE A 153 19.03 16.95 15.51
C PHE A 153 19.50 17.23 14.08
N GLU A 154 20.46 16.45 13.60
CA GLU A 154 20.85 16.49 12.19
C GLU A 154 19.92 15.60 11.38
N SER A 155 18.71 16.11 11.14
CA SER A 155 17.68 15.41 10.38
C SER A 155 18.09 15.15 8.93
N PRO A 156 17.51 14.11 8.29
CA PRO A 156 17.59 13.93 6.85
C PRO A 156 17.32 15.22 6.07
N TYR A 157 16.26 15.95 6.42
CA TYR A 157 15.90 17.23 5.81
C TYR A 157 17.02 18.27 5.93
N SER A 158 17.51 18.53 7.15
CA SER A 158 18.56 19.53 7.38
C SER A 158 19.86 19.16 6.66
N LEU A 159 20.17 17.87 6.56
CA LEU A 159 21.33 17.39 5.81
C LEU A 159 21.15 17.65 4.32
N GLU A 160 19.99 17.30 3.74
CA GLU A 160 19.70 17.53 2.33
C GLU A 160 19.73 19.02 1.98
N ALA A 161 19.06 19.87 2.78
CA ALA A 161 19.06 21.33 2.60
C ALA A 161 20.49 21.87 2.44
N ARG A 162 21.41 21.43 3.29
CA ARG A 162 22.83 21.84 3.21
C ARG A 162 23.50 21.35 1.93
N THR A 163 23.21 20.12 1.47
CA THR A 163 23.76 19.61 0.20
C THR A 163 23.25 20.39 -1.01
N LYS A 164 22.04 20.96 -0.94
CA LYS A 164 21.46 21.84 -1.97
C LYS A 164 21.96 23.29 -1.88
N GLY A 165 22.85 23.60 -0.93
CA GLY A 165 23.40 24.93 -0.71
C GLY A 165 22.55 25.84 0.17
N LEU A 166 21.45 25.32 0.74
CA LEU A 166 20.56 26.03 1.66
C LEU A 166 21.05 25.86 3.10
N ASP A 167 22.24 26.41 3.36
CA ASP A 167 22.87 26.36 4.68
C ASP A 167 22.98 27.77 5.28
N VAL A 168 23.48 27.88 6.51
CA VAL A 168 23.70 29.17 7.14
C VAL A 168 24.67 30.05 6.33
N PRO A 169 24.53 31.38 6.39
CA PRO A 169 25.45 32.31 5.74
C PRO A 169 26.92 32.04 6.09
N PHE A 170 27.83 32.34 5.16
CA PHE A 170 29.26 32.01 5.26
C PHE A 170 29.93 32.42 6.59
N TRP A 171 29.64 33.62 7.10
CA TRP A 171 30.15 34.09 8.39
C TRP A 171 29.75 33.20 9.58
N LYS A 172 28.55 32.61 9.56
CA LYS A 172 28.12 31.62 10.57
C LYS A 172 28.82 30.28 10.39
N LYS A 173 29.11 29.86 9.14
CA LYS A 173 29.91 28.65 8.88
C LYS A 173 31.33 28.76 9.42
N ILE A 174 31.97 29.93 9.30
CA ILE A 174 33.29 30.20 9.91
C ILE A 174 33.25 30.00 11.42
N LEU A 175 32.13 30.32 12.07
CA LEU A 175 31.91 30.10 13.51
C LEU A 175 31.53 28.65 13.85
N GLY A 176 31.61 27.72 12.90
CA GLY A 176 31.27 26.31 13.10
C GLY A 176 29.77 26.01 13.16
N MET A 177 28.92 26.99 12.83
CA MET A 177 27.47 26.80 12.78
C MET A 177 27.05 26.17 11.45
N LYS A 178 25.99 25.38 11.48
CA LYS A 178 25.35 24.76 10.32
C LYS A 178 23.83 24.74 10.51
N LEU A 179 23.07 24.63 9.43
CA LEU A 179 21.63 24.39 9.53
C LEU A 179 21.40 23.02 10.18
N THR A 180 20.74 22.99 11.34
CA THR A 180 20.33 21.77 12.06
C THR A 180 18.88 21.88 12.45
N GLY A 181 18.32 20.77 12.91
CA GLY A 181 16.98 20.66 13.45
C GLY A 181 16.13 19.67 12.65
N GLY A 182 15.15 19.08 13.32
CA GLY A 182 14.03 18.43 12.64
C GLY A 182 13.17 19.41 11.84
N LYS A 183 12.35 18.87 10.93
CA LYS A 183 11.31 19.60 10.20
C LYS A 183 9.97 19.35 10.88
N LEU A 184 9.38 20.37 11.48
CA LEU A 184 8.06 20.28 12.11
C LEU A 184 6.99 20.11 11.03
N ASP A 185 6.32 18.95 11.00
CA ASP A 185 5.38 18.59 9.94
C ASP A 185 4.30 17.59 10.41
N ASP A 186 3.27 17.40 9.59
CA ASP A 186 2.28 16.35 9.77
C ASP A 186 2.89 14.97 9.44
N ILE A 187 2.79 14.04 10.40
CA ILE A 187 3.42 12.72 10.31
C ILE A 187 2.35 11.65 10.11
N THR A 188 2.41 10.96 8.97
CA THR A 188 1.64 9.75 8.70
C THR A 188 2.59 8.58 8.50
N VAL A 189 2.30 7.45 9.16
CA VAL A 189 3.07 6.19 9.01
C VAL A 189 2.12 5.03 8.81
N ILE A 190 2.41 4.21 7.80
CA ILE A 190 1.74 2.94 7.52
C ILE A 190 2.81 1.85 7.53
N VAL A 191 2.57 0.77 8.26
CA VAL A 191 3.41 -0.43 8.24
C VAL A 191 2.54 -1.63 7.90
N GLY A 192 3.00 -2.44 6.96
CA GLY A 192 2.35 -3.69 6.57
C GLY A 192 3.36 -4.81 6.41
N GLN A 193 2.94 -6.04 6.67
CA GLN A 193 3.75 -7.23 6.43
C GLN A 193 3.12 -8.06 5.32
N VAL A 194 3.95 -8.52 4.39
CA VAL A 194 3.51 -9.40 3.31
C VAL A 194 3.35 -10.81 3.88
N VAL A 195 2.16 -11.37 3.73
CA VAL A 195 1.81 -12.71 4.18
C VAL A 195 1.36 -13.56 3.00
N THR A 196 1.63 -14.86 3.04
CA THR A 196 0.98 -15.76 2.10
C THR A 196 -0.50 -15.85 2.43
N SER A 197 -1.35 -15.63 1.42
CA SER A 197 -2.74 -16.06 1.52
C SER A 197 -2.76 -17.57 1.27
N PRO A 198 -3.45 -18.37 2.11
CA PRO A 198 -3.72 -19.76 1.79
C PRO A 198 -4.33 -19.81 0.39
N SER A 199 -3.74 -20.62 -0.47
CA SER A 199 -4.27 -20.83 -1.81
C SER A 199 -5.65 -21.47 -1.66
N ILE A 200 -6.70 -20.68 -1.90
CA ILE A 200 -8.00 -21.19 -2.38
C ILE A 200 -7.84 -21.67 -3.84
N GLY A 201 -6.67 -22.24 -4.18
CA GLY A 201 -6.36 -22.75 -5.51
C GLY A 201 -7.12 -24.03 -5.82
N ILE A 202 -7.60 -24.74 -4.80
CA ILE A 202 -8.37 -25.97 -5.00
C ILE A 202 -9.79 -25.64 -5.45
N LEU A 203 -10.44 -24.58 -4.96
CA LEU A 203 -11.82 -24.28 -5.34
C LEU A 203 -11.93 -23.61 -6.72
N ASP A 204 -10.97 -22.78 -7.13
CA ASP A 204 -11.02 -22.15 -8.47
C ASP A 204 -10.67 -23.12 -9.61
N GLU A 205 -9.82 -24.12 -9.37
CA GLU A 205 -9.59 -25.21 -10.34
C GLU A 205 -10.73 -26.23 -10.34
N VAL A 206 -11.28 -26.59 -9.17
CA VAL A 206 -12.45 -27.48 -9.08
C VAL A 206 -13.69 -26.85 -9.72
N THR A 207 -13.95 -25.56 -9.50
CA THR A 207 -15.10 -24.89 -10.15
C THR A 207 -14.91 -24.65 -11.64
N LYS A 208 -13.68 -24.58 -12.14
CA LYS A 208 -13.38 -24.59 -13.59
C LYS A 208 -13.50 -25.98 -14.22
N THR A 209 -13.41 -27.06 -13.44
CA THR A 209 -13.46 -28.44 -13.93
C THR A 209 -14.80 -29.15 -13.63
N GLU A 210 -15.62 -28.65 -12.71
CA GLU A 210 -16.96 -29.18 -12.40
C GLU A 210 -18.04 -28.73 -13.41
N GLU A 211 -17.87 -29.13 -14.67
CA GLU A 211 -19.00 -29.56 -15.51
C GLU A 211 -19.26 -31.08 -15.34
N VAL A 212 -18.78 -31.66 -14.23
CA VAL A 212 -18.82 -33.10 -13.94
C VAL A 212 -19.95 -33.42 -12.97
N LYS A 213 -20.71 -34.46 -13.33
CA LYS A 213 -21.97 -34.90 -12.70
C LYS A 213 -21.78 -35.18 -11.21
N GLY A 214 -22.72 -34.66 -10.40
CA GLY A 214 -22.72 -34.58 -8.93
C GLY A 214 -22.70 -35.88 -8.11
N THR A 215 -21.95 -36.89 -8.52
CA THR A 215 -21.65 -38.09 -7.72
C THR A 215 -20.16 -38.22 -7.36
N GLU A 216 -19.26 -37.44 -7.98
CA GLU A 216 -17.81 -37.49 -7.70
C GLU A 216 -17.34 -36.46 -6.65
N SER A 217 -18.10 -35.38 -6.41
CA SER A 217 -17.73 -34.29 -5.47
C SER A 217 -17.67 -34.74 -4.00
N ILE A 218 -18.30 -35.86 -3.63
CA ILE A 218 -18.26 -36.40 -2.26
C ILE A 218 -16.94 -37.13 -1.99
N GLY A 219 -16.34 -37.77 -3.01
CA GLY A 219 -15.06 -38.47 -2.86
C GLY A 219 -13.87 -37.51 -2.65
N ILE A 220 -13.92 -36.33 -3.26
CA ILE A 220 -12.84 -35.33 -3.19
C ILE A 220 -12.77 -34.67 -1.80
N LEU A 221 -13.93 -34.41 -1.18
CA LEU A 221 -14.00 -33.88 0.20
C LEU A 221 -13.45 -34.88 1.22
N ASP A 222 -13.71 -36.18 1.03
CA ASP A 222 -13.24 -37.26 1.90
C ASP A 222 -11.71 -37.47 1.79
N GLU A 223 -11.14 -37.23 0.60
CA GLU A 223 -9.70 -37.34 0.34
C GLU A 223 -8.91 -36.10 0.81
N LEU A 224 -9.53 -34.91 0.77
CA LEU A 224 -9.00 -33.67 1.36
C LEU A 224 -8.92 -33.74 2.89
N GLN A 225 -9.91 -34.35 3.54
CA GLN A 225 -9.88 -34.62 4.99
C GLN A 225 -8.81 -35.64 5.37
N ARG A 226 -8.48 -36.57 4.46
CA ARG A 226 -7.47 -37.62 4.69
C ARG A 226 -6.03 -37.13 4.54
N THR A 227 -5.81 -36.16 3.64
CA THR A 227 -4.48 -35.64 3.30
C THR A 227 -4.05 -34.46 4.18
N GLN A 228 -5.01 -33.67 4.68
CA GLN A 228 -4.75 -32.64 5.69
C GLN A 228 -4.85 -33.22 7.10
N LYS A 229 -3.72 -33.69 7.63
CA LYS A 229 -3.56 -34.03 9.05
C LYS A 229 -3.61 -32.74 9.90
N ILE A 230 -4.80 -32.17 10.08
CA ILE A 230 -5.02 -30.93 10.84
C ILE A 230 -5.81 -31.26 12.10
N GLU A 231 -5.10 -31.32 13.22
CA GLU A 231 -5.68 -31.24 14.55
C GLU A 231 -6.05 -29.78 14.84
N GLY A 232 -7.30 -29.49 15.21
CA GLY A 232 -7.65 -28.19 15.80
C GLY A 232 -8.97 -27.58 15.32
N THR A 233 -9.75 -27.11 16.29
CA THR A 233 -11.17 -26.71 16.28
C THR A 233 -11.55 -25.49 15.42
N ASP A 234 -10.60 -24.78 14.80
CA ASP A 234 -10.87 -23.57 14.00
C ASP A 234 -11.34 -23.87 12.56
N SER A 235 -11.22 -25.12 12.12
CA SER A 235 -11.63 -25.59 10.79
C SER A 235 -13.15 -25.65 10.60
N ILE A 236 -13.93 -25.82 11.67
CA ILE A 236 -15.40 -25.87 11.61
C ILE A 236 -15.99 -24.47 11.30
N GLY A 237 -15.36 -23.41 11.79
CA GLY A 237 -15.77 -22.03 11.49
C GLY A 237 -15.63 -21.70 10.01
N VAL A 238 -14.46 -22.02 9.44
CA VAL A 238 -14.16 -21.80 8.02
C VAL A 238 -15.04 -22.67 7.11
N LEU A 239 -15.31 -23.92 7.49
CA LEU A 239 -16.24 -24.80 6.77
C LEU A 239 -17.68 -24.28 6.79
N ASN A 240 -18.14 -23.76 7.93
CA ASN A 240 -19.49 -23.17 8.03
C ASN A 240 -19.63 -21.89 7.19
N GLU A 241 -18.59 -21.06 7.13
CA GLU A 241 -18.57 -19.87 6.28
C GLU A 241 -18.59 -20.24 4.79
N ALA A 242 -17.80 -21.24 4.39
CA ALA A 242 -17.77 -21.75 3.02
C ALA A 242 -19.11 -22.37 2.59
N GLN A 243 -19.76 -23.14 3.48
CA GLN A 243 -21.10 -23.70 3.23
C GLN A 243 -22.17 -22.61 3.13
N THR A 244 -22.07 -21.57 3.95
CA THR A 244 -22.98 -20.42 3.91
C THR A 244 -22.84 -19.64 2.62
N ALA A 245 -21.60 -19.40 2.17
CA ALA A 245 -21.31 -18.76 0.89
C ALA A 245 -21.86 -19.57 -0.30
N TYR A 246 -21.66 -20.90 -0.29
CA TYR A 246 -22.19 -21.80 -1.32
C TYR A 246 -23.73 -21.79 -1.37
N ALA A 247 -24.40 -21.77 -0.22
CA ALA A 247 -25.87 -21.70 -0.15
C ALA A 247 -26.43 -20.36 -0.66
N GLN A 248 -25.71 -19.25 -0.46
CA GLN A 248 -26.10 -17.93 -0.98
C GLN A 248 -25.98 -17.85 -2.50
N VAL A 249 -24.91 -18.40 -3.08
CA VAL A 249 -24.72 -18.49 -4.54
C VAL A 249 -25.85 -19.30 -5.17
N LYS A 250 -26.25 -20.43 -4.56
CA LYS A 250 -27.33 -21.27 -5.09
C LYS A 250 -28.72 -20.61 -5.04
N LYS A 251 -28.97 -19.71 -4.07
CA LYS A 251 -30.23 -18.93 -3.98
C LYS A 251 -30.31 -17.79 -5.01
N GLY A 252 -29.19 -17.23 -5.45
CA GLY A 252 -29.14 -16.14 -6.42
C GLY A 252 -29.42 -16.55 -7.88
N PHE A 253 -29.20 -17.81 -8.23
CA PHE A 253 -29.32 -18.30 -9.61
C PHE A 253 -30.70 -18.87 -10.00
N GLY A 254 -31.67 -18.92 -9.08
CA GLY A 254 -32.98 -19.57 -9.29
C GLY A 254 -34.06 -18.78 -10.04
N GLY A 255 -33.77 -17.58 -10.59
CA GLY A 255 -34.83 -16.61 -10.89
C GLY A 255 -34.70 -15.75 -12.15
N ARG A 256 -34.29 -16.27 -13.31
CA ARG A 256 -34.58 -15.62 -14.60
C ARG A 256 -34.94 -16.66 -15.68
N LYS A 257 -36.23 -16.90 -15.87
CA LYS A 257 -36.76 -17.50 -17.10
C LYS A 257 -36.76 -16.43 -18.20
N THR A 258 -35.98 -16.66 -19.25
CA THR A 258 -36.00 -15.86 -20.49
C THR A 258 -37.28 -16.17 -21.26
N SER A 259 -38.11 -15.14 -21.48
CA SER A 259 -39.27 -15.19 -22.37
C SER A 259 -38.83 -14.75 -23.77
N THR A 260 -38.70 -15.68 -24.70
CA THR A 260 -38.56 -15.40 -26.13
C THR A 260 -39.88 -14.87 -26.70
N LYS A 261 -39.89 -13.60 -27.16
CA LYS A 261 -40.99 -13.05 -27.97
C LYS A 261 -40.58 -13.08 -29.44
N THR A 262 -41.29 -13.88 -30.22
CA THR A 262 -41.36 -13.81 -31.68
C THR A 262 -42.23 -12.63 -32.12
N LEU A 263 -41.76 -11.85 -33.09
CA LEU A 263 -42.51 -10.78 -33.77
C LEU A 263 -43.27 -11.37 -34.98
N PRO A 264 -44.52 -10.95 -35.24
CA PRO A 264 -45.14 -11.12 -36.55
C PRO A 264 -45.11 -9.81 -37.37
N TYR A 265 -44.60 -9.96 -38.60
CA TYR A 265 -44.66 -9.14 -39.83
C TYR A 265 -44.28 -7.66 -39.77
#